data_AF-A0A174HU04-F1
#
_entry.id   AF-A0A174HU04-F1
#
_cell.length_a   1.000
_cell.length_b   1.000
_cell.length_c   1.000
_cell.angle_alpha   90.00
_cell.angle_beta   90.00
_cell.angle_gamma   90.00
#
_symmetry.space_group_name_H-M   'P 1'
#
loop_
_entity.id
_entity.type
_entity.pdbx_description
1 polymer ?
#
loop_
_entity_poly.entity_id
_entity_poly.type
_entity_poly.pdbx_seq_one_letter_code
_entity_poly.pdbx_strand_id
1 'polypeptide(L)' 'MSKIKYPLHKLKYCRKCMNETFGMNLQRKDLYVYSYPMKCSRCGESKNIIYKARFPYNLILRSKINHMPDLEAKFNE' A
#
# COMPACT_ATOMS: atom_id res chain seq x y z
N MET A 1 -8.91 21.13 6.34
CA MET A 1 -9.15 19.67 6.23
C MET A 1 -7.86 18.96 5.84
N SER A 2 -7.10 18.46 6.81
CA SER A 2 -5.81 17.80 6.57
C SER A 2 -6.01 16.51 5.77
N LYS A 3 -5.67 16.56 4.48
CA LYS A 3 -5.58 15.38 3.61
C LYS A 3 -4.39 14.55 4.08
N ILE A 4 -4.57 13.73 5.12
CA ILE A 4 -3.60 12.67 5.45
C ILE A 4 -3.66 11.69 4.27
N LYS A 5 -2.83 11.96 3.26
CA LYS A 5 -2.55 11.06 2.15
C LYS A 5 -1.67 9.97 2.74
N TYR A 6 -2.26 8.88 3.24
CA TYR A 6 -1.51 7.66 3.56
C TYR A 6 -0.83 7.22 2.27
N PRO A 7 0.47 7.48 2.12
CA PRO A 7 1.12 7.36 0.84
C PRO A 7 1.50 5.89 0.70
N LEU A 8 0.58 5.03 0.28
CA LEU A 8 0.85 3.61 0.05
C LEU A 8 2.09 3.39 -0.84
N HIS A 9 2.38 4.36 -1.72
CA HIS A 9 3.61 4.43 -2.49
C HIS A 9 4.91 4.44 -1.66
N LYS A 10 4.93 5.01 -0.44
CA LYS A 10 6.09 4.97 0.47
C LYS A 10 6.44 3.55 0.90
N LEU A 11 5.46 2.65 1.01
CA LEU A 11 5.73 1.25 1.34
C LEU A 11 6.52 0.53 0.24
N LYS A 12 6.38 0.98 -1.02
CA LYS A 12 6.94 0.31 -2.20
C LYS A 12 6.63 -1.20 -2.24
N TYR A 13 5.41 -1.56 -1.86
CA TYR A 13 4.96 -2.96 -1.84
C TYR A 13 4.23 -3.33 -3.13
N CYS A 14 4.46 -4.57 -3.58
CA CYS A 14 3.66 -5.17 -4.63
C CYS A 14 2.31 -5.65 -4.06
N ARG A 15 1.34 -5.89 -4.94
CA ARG A 15 -0.01 -6.35 -4.57
C ARG A 15 -0.01 -7.59 -3.66
N LYS A 16 0.80 -8.59 -3.98
CA LYS A 16 0.84 -9.84 -3.22
C LYS A 16 1.33 -9.58 -1.78
N CYS A 17 2.44 -8.87 -1.64
CA CYS A 17 2.98 -8.48 -0.34
C CYS A 17 2.01 -7.63 0.48
N MET A 18 1.23 -6.77 -0.18
CA MET A 18 0.17 -6.00 0.47
C MET A 18 -0.95 -6.89 1.00
N ASN A 19 -1.43 -7.82 0.18
CA ASN A 19 -2.44 -8.79 0.58
C ASN A 19 -1.98 -9.62 1.78
N GLU A 20 -0.72 -10.05 1.78
CA GLU A 20 -0.11 -10.79 2.90
C GLU A 20 0.11 -9.91 4.15
N THR A 21 0.51 -8.64 4.00
CA THR A 21 0.72 -7.73 5.15
C THR A 21 -0.61 -7.40 5.83
N PHE A 22 -1.61 -7.02 5.04
CA PHE A 22 -2.87 -6.51 5.56
C PHE A 22 -3.95 -7.58 5.71
N GLY A 23 -3.68 -8.82 5.31
CA GLY A 23 -4.67 -9.91 5.27
C GLY A 23 -5.86 -9.56 4.38
N MET A 24 -5.60 -8.99 3.20
CA MET A 24 -6.62 -8.52 2.26
C MET A 24 -6.52 -9.27 0.95
N ASN A 25 -7.59 -9.24 0.15
CA ASN A 25 -7.59 -9.80 -1.20
C ASN A 25 -7.81 -8.68 -2.23
N LEU A 26 -6.86 -7.75 -2.31
CA LEU A 26 -6.91 -6.65 -3.27
C LEU A 26 -6.67 -7.19 -4.69
N GLN A 27 -7.55 -6.85 -5.62
CA GLN A 27 -7.36 -7.13 -7.03
C GLN A 27 -6.71 -5.93 -7.74
N ARG A 28 -6.28 -6.14 -9.00
CA ARG A 28 -5.62 -5.09 -9.78
C ARG A 28 -6.56 -3.89 -10.03
N LYS A 29 -7.87 -4.14 -10.18
CA LYS A 29 -8.89 -3.11 -10.40
C LYS A 29 -9.11 -2.20 -9.18
N ASP A 30 -8.72 -2.66 -7.99
CA ASP A 30 -8.92 -1.97 -6.71
C ASP A 30 -7.74 -1.05 -6.36
N LEU A 31 -6.69 -1.08 -7.17
CA LEU A 31 -5.40 -0.45 -6.90
C LEU A 31 -4.94 0.36 -8.10
N TYR A 32 -4.40 1.54 -7.82
CA TYR A 32 -3.52 2.25 -8.72
C TYR A 32 -2.10 1.74 -8.49
N VAL A 33 -1.51 1.18 -9.53
CA VAL A 33 -0.11 0.75 -9.55
C VAL A 33 0.70 1.72 -10.40
N TYR A 34 1.99 1.82 -10.13
CA TYR A 34 2.90 2.51 -11.04
C TYR A 34 2.90 1.82 -12.42
N SER A 35 3.00 2.62 -13.47
CA SER A 35 3.10 2.12 -14.85
C SER A 35 4.38 1.30 -15.06
N TYR A 36 5.44 1.64 -14.34
CA TYR A 36 6.73 0.98 -14.43
C TYR A 36 6.92 -0.01 -13.27
N PRO A 37 7.40 -1.23 -13.54
CA PRO A 37 7.74 -2.17 -12.49
C PRO A 37 8.92 -1.64 -11.69
N MET A 38 8.80 -1.71 -10.36
CA MET A 38 9.86 -1.30 -9.43
C MET A 38 10.14 -2.44 -8.45
N LYS A 39 11.33 -2.41 -7.83
CA LYS A 39 11.71 -3.39 -6.82
C LYS A 39 10.82 -3.27 -5.59
N CYS A 40 10.16 -4.38 -5.21
CA CYS A 40 9.36 -4.44 -4.01
C CYS A 40 10.24 -4.46 -2.77
N SER A 41 9.98 -3.57 -1.80
CA SER A 41 10.76 -3.53 -0.55
C SER A 41 10.56 -4.76 0.35
N ARG A 42 9.54 -5.59 0.10
CA ARG A 42 9.26 -6.80 0.90
C ARG A 42 9.77 -8.08 0.24
N CYS A 43 9.42 -8.34 -1.01
CA CYS A 43 9.83 -9.57 -1.70
C CYS A 43 11.10 -9.42 -2.54
N GLY A 44 11.63 -8.21 -2.74
CA GLY A 44 12.85 -7.96 -3.51
C GLY A 44 12.71 -8.09 -5.03
N GLU A 45 11.57 -8.56 -5.54
CA GLU A 45 11.32 -8.71 -6.97
C GLU A 45 10.81 -7.41 -7.63
N SER A 46 11.13 -7.22 -8.91
CA SER A 46 10.60 -6.15 -9.74
C SER A 46 9.15 -6.43 -10.14
N LYS A 47 8.20 -5.71 -9.52
CA LYS A 47 6.76 -5.88 -9.74
C LYS A 47 6.04 -4.54 -9.82
N ASN A 48 4.77 -4.59 -10.21
CA ASN A 48 3.90 -3.42 -10.17
C ASN A 48 3.66 -3.01 -8.71
N ILE A 49 4.29 -1.91 -8.33
CA ILE A 49 4.20 -1.35 -6.98
C ILE A 49 2.92 -0.54 -6.85
N ILE A 50 2.26 -0.69 -5.70
CA ILE A 50 1.02 0.01 -5.40
C ILE A 50 1.35 1.48 -5.12
N TYR A 51 0.70 2.36 -5.87
CA TYR A 51 0.73 3.79 -5.65
C TYR A 51 -0.36 4.22 -4.65
N LYS A 52 -1.60 3.75 -4.89
CA LYS A 52 -2.79 4.14 -4.12
C LYS A 52 -3.87 3.07 -4.22
N ALA A 53 -4.73 2.96 -3.22
CA ALA A 53 -5.94 2.14 -3.29
C ALA A 53 -7.16 2.95 -3.73
N ARG A 54 -8.10 2.30 -4.40
CA ARG A 54 -9.41 2.86 -4.73
C ARG A 54 -10.36 2.77 -3.54
N PHE A 55 -11.44 3.53 -3.59
CA PHE A 55 -12.56 3.35 -2.66
C PHE A 55 -13.24 2.00 -2.96
N PRO A 56 -13.68 1.23 -1.95
CA PRO A 56 -13.60 1.51 -0.50
C PRO A 56 -12.30 1.05 0.18
N TYR A 57 -11.42 0.36 -0.53
CA TYR A 57 -10.20 -0.23 0.04
C TYR A 57 -9.22 0.78 0.64
N ASN A 58 -9.22 2.03 0.15
CA ASN A 58 -8.45 3.11 0.77
C ASN A 58 -8.86 3.39 2.23
N LEU A 59 -10.14 3.27 2.58
CA LEU A 59 -10.64 3.44 3.95
C LEU A 59 -10.25 2.25 4.83
N ILE A 60 -10.38 1.03 4.29
CA ILE A 60 -10.04 -0.20 5.01
C ILE A 60 -8.53 -0.23 5.31
N LEU A 61 -7.69 0.09 4.32
CA LEU A 61 -6.24 0.17 4.50
C LEU A 61 -5.86 1.26 5.50
N ARG A 62 -6.53 2.41 5.48
CA ARG A 62 -6.33 3.46 6.48
C ARG A 62 -6.63 2.95 7.90
N SER A 63 -7.76 2.28 8.09
CA SER A 63 -8.10 1.70 9.39
C SER A 63 -7.03 0.71 9.84
N LYS A 64 -6.59 -0.20 8.97
CA LYS A 64 -5.57 -1.21 9.30
C LYS A 64 -4.20 -0.60 9.60
N ILE A 65 -3.77 0.43 8.86
CA ILE A 65 -2.49 1.12 9.11
C ILE A 65 -2.49 1.78 10.48
N ASN A 66 -3.58 2.43 10.88
CA ASN A 66 -3.69 3.03 12.22
C ASN A 66 -3.59 1.98 13.34
N HIS A 67 -3.87 0.70 13.06
CA HIS A 67 -3.70 -0.41 13.99
C HIS A 67 -2.32 -1.10 13.87
N MET A 68 -1.41 -0.59 13.03
CA MET A 68 -0.06 -1.10 12.81
C MET A 68 0.99 0.02 12.97
N PRO A 69 1.44 0.32 14.21
CA PRO A 69 2.30 1.47 14.49
C PRO A 69 3.65 1.44 13.75
N ASP A 70 4.21 0.25 13.47
CA ASP A 70 5.45 0.09 12.69
C ASP A 70 5.37 0.63 11.25
N LEU A 71 4.18 0.56 10.65
CA LEU A 71 3.95 1.10 9.30
C LEU A 71 3.69 2.60 9.37
N GLU A 72 3.05 3.07 10.44
CA GLU A 72 2.82 4.49 10.68
C GLU A 72 4.12 5.27 10.81
N ALA A 73 5.12 4.71 11.50
CA ALA A 73 6.47 5.29 11.60
C ALA A 73 7.11 5.52 10.21
N LYS A 74 6.96 4.56 9.28
CA LYS A 74 7.45 4.68 7.90
C LYS A 74 6.74 5.73 7.05
N PHE A 75 5.58 6.22 7.49
CA PHE A 75 4.83 7.25 6.78
C PHE A 75 5.13 8.66 7.28
N ASN A 76 5.57 8.81 8.53
CA ASN A 76 5.88 10.09 9.18
C ASN A 76 7.35 10.53 9.06
N GLU A 77 8.23 9.65 8.57
CA GLU A 77 9.58 9.98 8.08
C GLU A 77 9.55 10.53 6.64
#